data_AF-A0A699WHZ6-F1
#
_entry.id   AF-A0A699WHZ6-F1
#
_cell.length_a   1.000
_cell.length_b   1.000
_cell.length_c   1.000
_cell.angle_alpha   90.00
_cell.angle_beta   90.00
_cell.angle_gamma   90.00
#
_symmetry.space_group_name_H-M   'P 1'
#
loop_
_entity.id
_entity.type
_entity.pdbx_description
1 polymer ?
#
loop_
_entity_poly.entity_id
_entity_poly.type
_entity_poly.pdbx_seq_one_letter_code
_entity_poly.pdbx_strand_id
1 'polypeptide(L)'
;MVEERSFMATIHQKTDPALFQFCLYSCFLSQIEPKRVSDALQDPSCVEAMQEELLQFKLQKVWTLVDCPKRVRPIGTKWVLKNKKD
;
A
#
# COMPACT_ATOMS: atom_id res chain seq x y z
N MET A 1 -7.60 -15.60 1.64
CA MET A 1 -8.11 -14.91 2.86
C MET A 1 -8.26 -15.81 4.11
N VAL A 2 -9.02 -16.92 4.12
CA VAL A 2 -9.09 -17.80 5.33
C VAL A 2 -7.88 -18.74 5.45
N GLU A 3 -7.41 -19.31 4.33
CA GLU A 3 -6.29 -20.25 4.34
C GLU A 3 -4.94 -19.58 4.67
N GLU A 4 -4.69 -18.36 4.20
CA GLU A 4 -3.45 -17.62 4.52
C GLU A 4 -3.36 -17.26 5.99
N ARG A 5 -4.48 -16.87 6.61
CA ARG A 5 -4.54 -16.58 8.05
C ARG A 5 -4.32 -17.84 8.89
N SER A 6 -4.86 -18.98 8.44
CA SER A 6 -4.62 -20.30 9.04
C SER A 6 -3.16 -20.75 8.88
N PHE A 7 -2.55 -20.47 7.73
CA PHE A 7 -1.14 -20.78 7.46
C PHE A 7 -0.20 -19.95 8.33
N MET A 8 -0.42 -18.62 8.41
CA MET A 8 0.37 -17.72 9.25
C MET A 8 0.30 -18.08 10.75
N ALA A 9 -0.89 -18.48 11.23
CA ALA A 9 -1.08 -18.95 12.60
C ALA A 9 -0.32 -20.26 12.88
N THR A 10 -0.19 -21.14 11.88
CA THR A 10 0.56 -22.40 11.99
C THR A 10 2.07 -22.16 12.04
N ILE A 11 2.58 -21.19 11.28
CA ILE A 11 4.01 -20.78 11.33
C ILE A 11 4.35 -20.13 12.67
N HIS A 12 3.48 -19.29 13.23
CA HIS A 12 3.68 -18.67 14.55
C HIS A 12 3.81 -19.70 15.69
N GLN A 13 3.16 -20.87 15.58
CA GLN A 13 3.29 -21.96 16.56
C GLN A 13 4.54 -22.85 16.35
N LYS A 14 5.18 -22.82 15.17
CA LYS A 14 6.22 -23.78 14.77
C LYS A 14 7.48 -23.15 14.15
N THR A 15 8.25 -22.37 14.93
CA THR A 15 9.71 -22.13 14.74
C THR A 15 10.14 -20.78 14.13
N ASP A 16 11.37 -20.40 14.53
CA ASP A 16 12.33 -19.41 14.01
C ASP A 16 11.79 -18.02 13.59
N PRO A 17 12.06 -16.96 14.40
CA PRO A 17 11.69 -15.58 14.07
C PRO A 17 12.11 -15.12 12.67
N ALA A 18 13.21 -15.64 12.13
CA ALA A 18 13.68 -15.27 10.80
C ALA A 18 12.79 -15.84 9.68
N LEU A 19 12.32 -17.09 9.82
CA LEU A 19 11.41 -17.71 8.88
C LEU A 19 10.03 -17.05 8.91
N PHE A 20 9.55 -16.69 10.11
CA PHE A 20 8.29 -15.95 10.27
C PHE A 20 8.35 -14.58 9.61
N GLN A 21 9.43 -13.82 9.83
CA GLN A 21 9.64 -12.52 9.20
C GLN A 21 9.71 -12.64 7.67
N PHE A 22 10.40 -13.67 7.16
CA PHE A 22 10.47 -13.94 5.72
C PHE A 22 9.09 -14.25 5.12
N CYS A 23 8.28 -15.09 5.79
CA CYS A 23 6.92 -15.40 5.35
C CYS A 23 6.03 -14.16 5.36
N LEU A 24 6.06 -13.34 6.42
CA LEU A 24 5.31 -12.09 6.48
C LEU A 24 5.69 -11.13 5.34
N TYR A 25 6.99 -10.99 5.10
CA TYR A 25 7.50 -10.15 4.01
C TYR A 25 7.09 -10.68 2.63
N SER A 26 7.19 -11.99 2.41
CA SER A 26 6.75 -12.63 1.16
C SER A 26 5.24 -12.47 0.95
N CYS A 27 4.43 -12.67 2.01
CA CYS A 27 2.99 -12.43 1.98
C CYS A 27 2.67 -10.97 1.65
N PHE A 28 3.37 -10.02 2.28
CA PHE A 28 3.22 -8.59 2.02
C PHE A 28 3.54 -8.24 0.55
N LEU A 29 4.63 -8.76 0.00
CA LEU A 29 5.00 -8.56 -1.40
C LEU A 29 4.04 -9.26 -2.38
N SER A 30 3.43 -10.38 -1.97
CA SER A 30 2.48 -11.14 -2.77
C SER A 30 1.08 -10.52 -2.80
N GLN A 31 0.83 -9.48 -2.00
CA GLN A 31 -0.44 -8.76 -2.01
C GLN A 31 -0.77 -8.33 -3.44
N ILE A 32 -2.01 -8.63 -3.85
CA ILE A 32 -2.48 -8.36 -5.20
C ILE A 32 -2.48 -6.85 -5.40
N GLU A 33 -1.63 -6.38 -6.32
CA GLU A 33 -1.59 -4.95 -6.66
C GLU A 33 -2.97 -4.50 -7.13
N PRO A 34 -3.59 -3.51 -6.46
CA PRO A 34 -4.91 -3.06 -6.81
C PRO A 34 -4.87 -2.39 -8.19
N LYS A 35 -5.67 -2.92 -9.13
CA LYS A 35 -5.71 -2.41 -10.52
C LYS A 35 -6.53 -1.12 -10.65
N ARG A 36 -7.41 -0.85 -9.68
CA ARG A 36 -8.31 0.31 -9.64
C ARG A 36 -8.18 1.02 -8.30
N VAL A 37 -8.39 2.33 -8.33
CA VAL A 37 -8.40 3.17 -7.12
C VAL A 37 -9.49 2.72 -6.14
N SER A 38 -10.66 2.32 -6.64
CA SER A 38 -11.75 1.79 -5.82
C SER A 38 -11.38 0.55 -5.01
N ASP A 39 -10.44 -0.24 -5.51
CA ASP A 39 -10.02 -1.50 -4.88
C ASP A 39 -8.97 -1.19 -3.81
N ALA A 40 -8.05 -0.28 -4.10
CA ALA A 40 -7.08 0.22 -3.13
C ALA A 40 -7.75 0.94 -1.95
N LEU A 41 -8.82 1.71 -2.20
CA LEU A 41 -9.54 2.44 -1.15
C LEU A 41 -10.33 1.52 -0.19
N GLN A 42 -10.56 0.25 -0.55
CA GLN A 42 -11.20 -0.71 0.35
C GLN A 42 -10.23 -1.27 1.39
N ASP A 43 -8.93 -1.19 1.14
CA ASP A 43 -7.89 -1.65 2.07
C ASP A 43 -7.37 -0.46 2.89
N PRO A 44 -7.58 -0.46 4.22
CA PRO A 44 -7.06 0.59 5.10
C PRO A 44 -5.55 0.79 4.99
N SER A 45 -4.78 -0.29 4.78
CA SER A 45 -3.33 -0.21 4.67
C SER A 45 -2.87 0.54 3.41
N CYS A 46 -3.60 0.36 2.30
CA CYS A 46 -3.36 1.13 1.08
C CYS A 46 -3.68 2.61 1.27
N VAL A 47 -4.77 2.94 1.98
CA VAL A 47 -5.14 4.33 2.28
C VAL A 47 -4.09 5.00 3.18
N GLU A 48 -3.61 4.30 4.20
CA GLU A 48 -2.56 4.79 5.10
C GLU A 48 -1.27 5.05 4.33
N ALA A 49 -0.81 4.10 3.50
CA ALA A 49 0.37 4.27 2.66
C ALA A 49 0.25 5.47 1.70
N MET A 50 -0.92 5.66 1.06
CA MET A 50 -1.17 6.83 0.21
C MET A 50 -1.08 8.14 1.01
N GLN A 51 -1.58 8.16 2.25
CA GLN A 51 -1.50 9.34 3.10
C GLN A 51 -0.07 9.63 3.55
N GLU A 52 0.71 8.61 3.89
CA GLU A 52 2.13 8.74 4.24
C GLU A 52 2.95 9.31 3.07
N GLU A 53 2.74 8.82 1.85
CA GLU A 53 3.43 9.33 0.66
C GLU A 53 3.06 10.80 0.38
N LEU A 54 1.77 11.14 0.45
CA LEU A 54 1.31 12.53 0.34
C LEU A 54 1.91 13.43 1.43
N LEU A 55 2.08 12.91 2.65
CA LEU A 55 2.73 13.63 3.74
C LEU A 55 4.21 13.87 3.43
N GLN A 56 4.92 12.86 2.92
CA GLN A 56 6.32 13.00 2.50
C GLN A 56 6.49 14.09 1.43
N PHE A 57 5.59 14.17 0.45
CA PHE A 57 5.64 15.25 -0.54
C PHE A 57 5.50 16.65 0.06
N LYS A 58 4.63 16.80 1.08
CA LYS A 58 4.49 18.05 1.82
C LYS A 58 5.75 18.38 2.61
N LEU A 59 6.32 17.39 3.32
CA LEU A 59 7.53 17.57 4.13
C LEU A 59 8.74 17.95 3.26
N GLN A 60 8.88 17.30 2.11
CA GLN A 60 9.94 17.58 1.14
C GLN A 60 9.66 18.83 0.28
N LYS A 61 8.49 19.47 0.44
CA LYS A 61 8.04 20.64 -0.32
C LYS A 61 8.08 20.47 -1.84
N VAL A 62 7.93 19.24 -2.32
CA VAL A 62 7.98 18.93 -3.76
C VAL A 62 6.62 19.21 -4.40
N TRP A 63 5.52 18.93 -3.68
CA TRP A 63 4.14 19.14 -4.17
C TRP A 63 3.27 19.76 -3.08
N THR A 64 2.35 20.65 -3.47
CA THR A 64 1.29 21.18 -2.62
C THR A 64 -0.07 20.76 -3.16
N LEU A 65 -0.91 20.19 -2.29
CA LEU A 65 -2.29 19.86 -2.65
C LEU A 65 -3.10 21.16 -2.69
N VAL A 66 -3.68 21.48 -3.84
CA VAL A 66 -4.52 22.67 -4.05
C VAL A 66 -5.89 22.25 -4.55
N ASP A 67 -6.93 22.98 -4.15
CA ASP A 67 -8.27 22.77 -4.69
C ASP A 67 -8.28 23.00 -6.20
N CYS A 68 -9.09 22.21 -6.92
CA CYS A 68 -9.20 22.34 -8.36
C CYS A 68 -9.81 23.71 -8.72
N PRO A 69 -9.10 24.59 -9.45
CA PRO A 69 -9.62 25.90 -9.79
C PRO A 69 -10.82 25.79 -10.74
N LYS A 70 -11.85 26.61 -10.50
CA LYS A 70 -13.07 26.63 -11.30
C LYS A 70 -12.72 26.93 -12.77
N ARG A 71 -13.31 26.16 -13.69
CA ARG A 71 -13.13 26.25 -15.16
C ARG A 71 -11.80 25.72 -15.71
N VAL A 72 -10.99 25.05 -14.89
CA VAL A 72 -9.82 24.30 -15.37
C VAL A 72 -10.18 22.81 -15.42
N ARG A 73 -9.80 22.13 -16.50
CA ARG A 73 -9.80 20.66 -16.52
C ARG A 73 -8.47 20.19 -15.90
N PRO A 74 -8.49 19.59 -14.70
CA PRO A 74 -7.27 19.02 -14.15
C PRO A 74 -6.76 17.94 -15.11
N ILE A 75 -5.48 18.01 -15.46
CA ILE A 75 -4.81 16.91 -16.15
C ILE A 75 -4.77 15.77 -15.14
N GLY A 76 -5.43 14.66 -15.46
CA GLY A 76 -5.47 13.51 -14.57
C GLY A 76 -4.07 12.93 -14.40
N THR A 77 -3.59 12.81 -13.16
CA THR A 77 -2.42 12.00 -12.83
C THR A 77 -2.89 10.61 -12.43
N LYS A 78 -2.36 9.58 -13.09
CA LYS A 78 -2.64 8.19 -12.72
C LYS A 78 -1.69 7.78 -11.60
N TRP A 79 -2.22 7.50 -10.42
CA TRP A 79 -1.49 6.81 -9.37
C TRP A 79 -1.31 5.35 -9.75
N VAL A 80 -0.09 4.86 -9.64
CA VAL A 80 0.26 3.47 -9.88
C VAL A 80 0.78 2.91 -8.57
N LEU A 81 -0.06 2.14 -7.86
CA LEU A 81 0.37 1.42 -6.68
C LEU A 81 1.26 0.27 -7.15
N LYS A 82 2.54 0.33 -6.78
CA LYS A 82 3.51 -0.72 -7.02
C LYS A 82 4.30 -0.96 -5.76
N ASN A 83 4.49 -2.22 -5.41
CA ASN A 83 5.43 -2.57 -4.35
C ASN A 83 6.83 -2.22 -4.81
N LYS A 84 7.49 -1.28 -4.12
CA LYS A 84 8.87 -0.92 -4.40
C LYS A 84 9.75 -2.09 -3.95
N LYS A 85 10.46 -2.71 -4.89
CA LYS A 85 11.53 -3.65 -4.60
C LYS A 85 12.83 -2.85 -4.66
N ASP A 86 13.37 -2.51 -3.49
CA ASP A 86 14.74 -1.99 -3.37
C ASP A 86 15.76 -3.13 -3.57
#